data_AF-A0A212KSD9-F1
#
_entry.id   AF-A0A212KSD9-F1
#
_cell.length_a   1.000
_cell.length_b   1.000
_cell.length_c   1.000
_cell.angle_alpha   90.00
_cell.angle_beta   90.00
_cell.angle_gamma   90.00
#
_symmetry.space_group_name_H-M   'P 1'
#
loop_
_entity.id
_entity.type
_entity.pdbx_description
1 polymer ?
#
loop_
_entity_poly.entity_id
_entity_poly.type
_entity_poly.pdbx_seq_one_letter_code
_entity_poly.pdbx_strand_id
1 'polypeptide(L)'
;MINESALNRIKASLQRIFSMKITRSTFREVQNAIINATGDNKDLVNDVFESFLSGKVKDGLAKGKALDLLNSIMDTYSIPVRLSKEVHERGEFVNIITSDTLTQADRIAFLNRIRRIDGEEFHFVTDPESTIHLLNHFLGRLQELDKSDQTKEILASHHEDLVKFKERLETAMK
;
A
#
# COMPACT_ATOMS: atom_id res chain seq x y z
N MET A 1 2.70 -11.16 29.18
CA MET A 1 1.57 -11.89 28.56
C MET A 1 0.36 -10.99 28.51
N ILE A 2 -0.34 -10.95 27.38
CA ILE A 2 -1.58 -10.19 27.23
C ILE A 2 -2.77 -11.00 27.78
N ASN A 3 -3.70 -10.33 28.46
CA ASN A 3 -4.90 -10.97 29.02
C ASN A 3 -6.14 -10.76 28.11
N GLU A 4 -7.20 -11.52 28.36
CA GLU A 4 -8.44 -11.48 27.56
C GLU A 4 -9.12 -10.10 27.60
N SER A 5 -9.06 -9.39 28.72
CA SER A 5 -9.65 -8.05 28.86
C SER A 5 -8.96 -7.05 27.92
N ALA A 6 -7.63 -7.03 27.88
CA ALA A 6 -6.85 -6.21 26.95
C ALA A 6 -7.16 -6.57 25.49
N LEU A 7 -7.21 -7.86 25.17
CA LEU A 7 -7.56 -8.32 23.82
C LEU A 7 -8.96 -7.91 23.39
N ASN A 8 -9.95 -7.97 24.27
CA ASN A 8 -11.30 -7.50 23.99
C ASN A 8 -11.35 -5.98 23.72
N ARG A 9 -10.55 -5.19 24.44
CA ARG A 9 -10.41 -3.74 24.18
C ARG A 9 -9.76 -3.45 22.82
N ILE A 10 -8.71 -4.22 22.47
CA ILE A 10 -8.08 -4.15 21.14
C ILE A 10 -9.12 -4.49 20.08
N LYS A 11 -9.81 -5.63 20.19
CA LYS A 11 -10.84 -6.08 19.26
C LYS A 11 -11.91 -5.01 19.02
N ALA A 12 -12.50 -4.47 20.08
CA ALA A 12 -13.52 -3.43 19.97
C ALA A 12 -13.00 -2.15 19.31
N SER A 13 -11.74 -1.79 19.57
CA SER A 13 -11.11 -0.61 18.97
C SER A 13 -10.79 -0.82 17.49
N LEU A 14 -10.22 -1.96 17.12
CA LEU A 14 -9.96 -2.32 15.72
C LEU A 14 -11.26 -2.42 14.92
N GLN A 15 -12.30 -3.00 15.50
CA GLN A 15 -13.62 -3.05 14.87
C GLN A 15 -14.15 -1.64 14.55
N ARG A 16 -13.98 -0.68 15.48
CA ARG A 16 -14.38 0.71 15.25
C ARG A 16 -13.51 1.39 14.19
N ILE A 17 -12.19 1.29 14.32
CA ILE A 17 -11.23 1.91 13.40
C ILE A 17 -11.47 1.43 11.97
N PHE A 18 -11.56 0.11 11.77
CA PHE A 18 -11.74 -0.50 10.45
C PHE A 18 -13.19 -0.57 9.97
N SER A 19 -14.16 -0.07 10.75
CA SER A 19 -15.50 0.21 10.23
C SER A 19 -15.52 1.44 9.32
N MET A 20 -14.48 2.28 9.39
CA MET A 20 -14.29 3.44 8.53
C MET A 20 -13.26 3.15 7.43
N LYS A 21 -13.26 3.98 6.38
CA LYS A 21 -12.23 3.94 5.33
C LYS A 21 -10.85 4.14 5.93
N ILE A 22 -9.88 3.33 5.50
CA ILE A 22 -8.46 3.48 5.89
C ILE A 22 -7.91 4.79 5.31
N THR A 23 -7.24 5.57 6.15
CA THR A 23 -6.59 6.83 5.80
C THR A 23 -5.17 6.89 6.38
N ARG A 24 -4.46 8.01 6.17
CA ARG A 24 -3.11 8.24 6.70
C ARG A 24 -3.02 8.27 8.23
N SER A 25 -4.13 8.52 8.95
CA SER A 25 -4.15 8.50 10.42
C SER A 25 -4.43 7.10 10.99
N THR A 26 -5.04 6.21 10.21
CA THR A 26 -5.54 4.91 10.69
C THR A 26 -4.45 4.07 11.36
N PHE A 27 -3.23 4.04 10.81
CA PHE A 27 -2.15 3.29 11.45
C PHE A 27 -1.78 3.84 12.84
N ARG A 28 -1.79 5.16 13.02
CA ARG A 28 -1.55 5.80 14.33
C ARG A 28 -2.71 5.53 15.30
N GLU A 29 -3.94 5.45 14.81
CA GLU A 29 -5.10 5.08 15.63
C GLU A 29 -5.01 3.63 16.11
N VAL A 30 -4.62 2.71 15.22
CA VAL A 30 -4.29 1.32 15.60
C VAL A 30 -3.20 1.33 16.65
N GLN A 31 -2.17 2.18 16.48
CA GLN A 31 -1.08 2.24 17.42
C GLN A 31 -1.55 2.64 18.83
N ASN A 32 -2.33 3.71 18.89
CA ASN A 32 -2.91 4.19 20.14
C ASN A 32 -3.86 3.17 20.78
N ALA A 33 -4.63 2.43 19.98
CA ALA A 33 -5.54 1.40 20.49
C ALA A 33 -4.79 0.26 21.21
N ILE A 34 -3.66 -0.18 20.66
CA ILE A 34 -2.81 -1.21 21.27
C ILE A 34 -2.19 -0.68 22.55
N ILE A 35 -1.56 0.50 22.50
CA ILE A 35 -0.94 1.16 23.67
C ILE A 35 -1.94 1.32 24.82
N ASN A 36 -3.14 1.84 24.54
CA ASN A 36 -4.17 2.03 25.56
C ASN A 36 -4.67 0.72 26.17
N ALA A 37 -4.61 -0.39 25.43
CA ALA A 37 -5.07 -1.68 25.92
C ALA A 37 -4.01 -2.45 26.72
N THR A 38 -2.73 -2.30 26.38
CA THR A 38 -1.60 -2.98 27.04
C THR A 38 -0.91 -2.14 28.11
N GLY A 39 -1.19 -0.83 28.18
CA GLY A 39 -0.57 0.11 29.11
C GLY A 39 0.89 0.44 28.72
N ASP A 40 1.66 0.95 29.68
CA ASP A 40 3.04 1.45 29.45
C ASP A 40 4.10 0.35 29.26
N ASN A 41 3.70 -0.92 29.15
CA ASN A 41 4.62 -2.03 28.90
C ASN A 41 5.06 -2.05 27.43
N LYS A 42 6.17 -1.37 27.14
CA LYS A 42 6.74 -1.23 25.79
C LYS A 42 7.04 -2.56 25.10
N ASP A 43 7.55 -3.55 25.84
CA ASP A 43 7.87 -4.86 25.26
C ASP A 43 6.59 -5.57 24.82
N LEU A 44 5.56 -5.54 25.67
CA LEU A 44 4.25 -6.10 25.33
C LEU A 44 3.61 -5.39 24.13
N VAL A 45 3.69 -4.06 24.09
CA VAL A 45 3.21 -3.25 22.95
C VAL A 45 3.90 -3.69 21.65
N ASN A 46 5.23 -3.78 21.66
CA ASN A 46 6.02 -4.18 20.51
C ASN A 46 5.68 -5.61 20.05
N ASP A 47 5.56 -6.55 20.98
CA ASP A 47 5.21 -7.94 20.65
C ASP A 47 3.84 -8.07 19.98
N VAL A 48 2.85 -7.29 20.45
CA VAL A 48 1.52 -7.25 19.84
C VAL A 48 1.59 -6.63 18.44
N PHE A 49 2.29 -5.51 18.27
CA PHE A 49 2.47 -4.89 16.95
C PHE A 49 3.18 -5.79 15.95
N GLU A 50 4.32 -6.37 16.36
CA GLU A 50 5.07 -7.30 15.53
C GLU A 50 4.20 -8.48 15.12
N SER A 51 3.33 -8.94 16.01
CA SER A 51 2.38 -10.00 15.68
C SER A 51 1.44 -9.56 14.54
N PHE A 52 0.80 -8.39 14.63
CA PHE A 52 -0.05 -7.84 13.57
C PHE A 52 0.69 -7.64 12.25
N LEU A 53 1.92 -7.13 12.28
CA LEU A 53 2.70 -6.82 11.09
C LEU A 53 3.28 -8.07 10.41
N SER A 54 3.63 -9.10 11.19
CA SER A 54 4.13 -10.37 10.66
C SER A 54 3.02 -11.34 10.27
N GLY A 55 1.81 -11.15 10.84
CA GLY A 55 0.72 -12.12 10.73
C GLY A 55 0.92 -13.37 11.59
N LYS A 56 1.90 -13.37 12.51
CA LYS A 56 2.23 -14.51 13.38
C LYS A 56 2.26 -14.07 14.84
N VAL A 57 1.54 -14.78 15.70
CA VAL A 57 1.58 -14.51 17.15
C VAL A 57 2.96 -14.87 17.71
N LYS A 58 3.59 -13.92 18.40
CA LYS A 58 4.90 -14.15 19.04
C LYS A 58 4.78 -15.16 20.19
N ASP A 59 5.80 -16.02 20.33
CA ASP A 59 5.82 -17.06 21.34
C ASP A 59 5.69 -16.49 22.76
N GLY A 60 4.81 -17.09 23.56
CA GLY A 60 4.58 -16.66 24.94
C GLY A 60 3.79 -15.35 25.09
N LEU A 61 3.32 -14.72 23.99
CA LEU A 61 2.52 -13.50 24.06
C LEU A 61 1.16 -13.73 24.74
N ALA A 62 0.48 -14.83 24.41
CA ALA A 62 -0.79 -15.26 24.96
C ALA A 62 -0.82 -16.79 25.18
N LYS A 63 -1.72 -17.28 26.04
CA LYS A 63 -1.92 -18.72 26.31
C LYS A 63 -3.41 -19.03 26.52
N GLY A 64 -3.80 -20.28 26.27
CA GLY A 64 -5.17 -20.76 26.47
C GLY A 64 -6.19 -19.91 25.71
N LYS A 65 -7.31 -19.57 26.35
CA LYS A 65 -8.39 -18.76 25.74
C LYS A 65 -7.92 -17.40 25.20
N ALA A 66 -6.92 -16.78 25.83
CA ALA A 66 -6.36 -15.52 25.33
C ALA A 66 -5.62 -15.72 23.99
N LEU A 67 -4.97 -16.87 23.79
CA LEU A 67 -4.33 -17.20 22.52
C LEU A 67 -5.38 -17.41 21.42
N ASP A 68 -6.46 -18.14 21.71
CA ASP A 68 -7.56 -18.36 20.77
C ASP A 68 -8.21 -17.03 20.34
N LEU A 69 -8.43 -16.13 21.31
CA LEU A 69 -8.97 -14.80 21.05
C LEU A 69 -8.00 -13.95 20.22
N LEU A 70 -6.71 -13.96 20.54
CA LEU A 70 -5.70 -13.23 19.78
C LEU A 70 -5.60 -13.75 18.35
N ASN A 71 -5.61 -15.06 18.14
CA ASN A 71 -5.64 -15.67 16.80
C ASN A 71 -6.87 -15.20 16.00
N SER A 72 -8.07 -15.22 16.60
CA SER A 72 -9.28 -14.72 15.96
C SER A 72 -9.20 -13.23 15.57
N ILE A 73 -8.61 -12.39 16.43
CA ILE A 73 -8.38 -10.97 16.14
C ILE A 73 -7.38 -10.84 14.98
N MET A 74 -6.29 -11.61 15.02
CA MET A 74 -5.24 -11.62 14.01
C MET A 74 -5.75 -12.04 12.64
N ASP A 75 -6.57 -13.09 12.56
CA ASP A 75 -7.19 -13.57 11.32
C ASP A 75 -8.05 -12.49 10.67
N THR A 76 -8.72 -11.68 11.48
CA THR A 76 -9.62 -10.62 11.00
C THR A 76 -8.86 -9.35 10.62
N TYR A 77 -7.89 -8.92 11.43
CA TYR A 77 -7.35 -7.55 11.37
C TYR A 77 -5.89 -7.45 10.94
N SER A 78 -5.13 -8.54 10.82
CA SER A 78 -3.71 -8.48 10.39
C SER A 78 -3.53 -7.85 9.00
N ILE A 79 -4.37 -8.21 8.03
CA ILE A 79 -4.35 -7.62 6.68
C ILE A 79 -4.71 -6.12 6.72
N PRO A 80 -5.86 -5.69 7.29
CA PRO A 80 -6.19 -4.27 7.43
C PRO A 80 -5.12 -3.44 8.15
N VAL A 81 -4.50 -3.97 9.21
CA VAL A 81 -3.42 -3.27 9.93
C VAL A 81 -2.22 -3.06 9.02
N ARG A 82 -1.76 -4.09 8.30
CA ARG A 82 -0.65 -3.96 7.34
C ARG A 82 -0.97 -2.97 6.22
N LEU A 83 -2.18 -3.02 5.68
CA LEU A 83 -2.63 -2.06 4.66
C LEU A 83 -2.64 -0.63 5.23
N SER A 84 -3.09 -0.43 6.47
CA SER A 84 -3.07 0.91 7.08
C SER A 84 -1.66 1.47 7.24
N LYS A 85 -0.67 0.61 7.54
CA LYS A 85 0.75 0.99 7.56
C LYS A 85 1.23 1.39 6.17
N GLU A 86 0.87 0.62 5.14
CA GLU A 86 1.23 0.93 3.76
C GLU A 86 0.63 2.27 3.30
N VAL A 87 -0.63 2.54 3.62
CA VAL A 87 -1.30 3.82 3.36
C VAL A 87 -0.62 4.96 4.10
N HIS A 88 -0.19 4.73 5.35
CA HIS A 88 0.55 5.71 6.13
C HIS A 88 1.89 6.08 5.50
N GLU A 89 2.66 5.10 5.03
CA GLU A 89 4.01 5.29 4.49
C GLU A 89 4.00 5.81 3.06
N ARG A 90 3.08 5.31 2.21
CA ARG A 90 3.09 5.55 0.76
C ARG A 90 1.72 5.61 0.10
N GLY A 91 0.67 6.01 0.83
CA GLY A 91 -0.71 5.99 0.33
C GLY A 91 -0.97 6.74 -0.99
N GLU A 92 -0.15 7.74 -1.33
CA GLU A 92 -0.29 8.55 -2.56
C GLU A 92 0.39 7.91 -3.78
N PHE A 93 1.10 6.80 -3.61
CA PHE A 93 1.78 6.13 -4.72
C PHE A 93 0.76 5.42 -5.61
N VAL A 94 1.05 5.38 -6.91
CA VAL A 94 0.27 4.62 -7.90
C VAL A 94 0.35 3.14 -7.54
N ASN A 95 -0.81 2.48 -7.47
CA ASN A 95 -0.91 1.04 -7.22
C ASN A 95 -1.24 0.26 -8.49
N ILE A 96 -2.26 0.72 -9.22
CA ILE A 96 -2.67 0.09 -10.49
C ILE A 96 -3.14 1.15 -11.47
N ILE A 97 -2.89 0.89 -12.75
CA ILE A 97 -3.45 1.64 -13.88
C ILE A 97 -4.19 0.65 -14.80
N THR A 98 -5.39 1.02 -15.23
CA THR A 98 -6.13 0.31 -16.28
C THR A 98 -6.51 1.29 -17.38
N SER A 99 -6.61 0.80 -18.62
CA SER A 99 -6.93 1.63 -19.78
C SER A 99 -7.91 0.89 -20.69
N ASP A 100 -9.06 1.50 -20.97
CA ASP A 100 -10.03 1.01 -21.93
C ASP A 100 -9.93 1.81 -23.23
N THR A 101 -9.94 1.14 -24.38
CA THR A 101 -9.97 1.83 -25.67
C THR A 101 -11.40 2.25 -26.01
N LEU A 102 -11.58 3.52 -26.33
CA LEU A 102 -12.82 4.13 -26.76
C LEU A 102 -12.71 4.53 -28.24
N THR A 103 -13.75 4.24 -29.02
CA THR A 103 -13.89 4.75 -30.38
C THR A 103 -15.09 5.69 -30.40
N GLN A 104 -14.87 6.99 -30.63
CA GLN A 104 -15.92 7.99 -30.75
C GLN A 104 -15.71 8.82 -32.01
N ALA A 105 -16.70 8.81 -32.92
CA ALA A 105 -16.73 9.66 -34.11
C ALA A 105 -15.37 9.71 -34.87
N ASP A 106 -14.85 8.54 -35.23
CA ASP A 106 -13.58 8.33 -35.93
C ASP A 106 -12.30 8.74 -35.17
N ARG A 107 -12.39 9.00 -33.86
CA ARG A 107 -11.24 9.22 -32.99
C ARG A 107 -11.05 8.05 -32.02
N ILE A 108 -9.81 7.59 -31.91
CA ILE A 108 -9.37 6.65 -30.88
C ILE A 108 -9.03 7.46 -29.64
N ALA A 109 -9.56 7.04 -28.50
CA ALA A 109 -9.22 7.57 -27.19
C ALA A 109 -9.03 6.42 -26.19
N PHE A 110 -8.39 6.71 -25.07
CA PHE A 110 -8.14 5.76 -23.99
C PHE A 110 -8.69 6.35 -22.71
N LEU A 111 -9.62 5.63 -22.06
CA LEU A 111 -10.08 5.94 -20.73
C LEU A 111 -9.13 5.28 -19.73
N ASN A 112 -8.29 6.09 -19.10
CA ASN A 112 -7.33 5.64 -18.10
C ASN A 112 -7.94 5.79 -16.71
N ARG A 113 -7.73 4.79 -15.86
CA ARG A 113 -8.07 4.80 -14.43
C ARG A 113 -6.80 4.49 -13.65
N ILE A 114 -6.37 5.43 -12.82
CA ILE A 114 -5.28 5.22 -11.87
C ILE A 114 -5.90 5.06 -10.49
N ARG A 115 -5.51 4.01 -9.78
CA ARG A 115 -5.82 3.83 -8.37
C ARG A 115 -4.54 3.89 -7.54
N ARG A 116 -4.57 4.68 -6.47
CA ARG A 116 -3.47 4.80 -5.50
C ARG A 116 -3.57 3.73 -4.41
N ILE A 117 -2.51 3.60 -3.60
CA ILE A 117 -2.47 2.66 -2.47
C ILE A 117 -3.56 2.97 -1.42
N ASP A 118 -3.88 4.24 -1.19
CA ASP A 118 -4.99 4.66 -0.32
C ASP A 118 -6.40 4.36 -0.89
N GLY A 119 -6.45 3.83 -2.11
CA GLY A 119 -7.67 3.45 -2.81
C GLY A 119 -8.41 4.61 -3.46
N GLU A 120 -7.88 5.83 -3.45
CA GLU A 120 -8.41 6.91 -4.28
C GLU A 120 -8.18 6.61 -5.76
N GLU A 121 -9.17 6.93 -6.58
CA GLU A 121 -9.15 6.72 -8.02
C GLU A 121 -9.22 8.06 -8.76
N PHE A 122 -8.44 8.16 -9.83
CA PHE A 122 -8.48 9.27 -10.75
C PHE A 122 -8.64 8.73 -12.18
N HIS A 123 -9.62 9.26 -12.90
CA HIS A 123 -9.81 8.95 -14.31
C HIS A 123 -9.39 10.12 -15.20
N PHE A 124 -8.85 9.80 -16.37
CA PHE A 124 -8.56 10.80 -17.40
C PHE A 124 -8.56 10.14 -18.77
N VAL A 125 -8.91 10.94 -19.79
CA VAL A 125 -8.95 10.47 -21.18
C VAL A 125 -7.73 10.99 -21.92
N THR A 126 -7.09 10.12 -22.69
CA THR A 126 -6.01 10.49 -23.61
C THR A 126 -6.35 10.06 -25.02
N ASP A 127 -5.97 10.86 -26.01
CA ASP A 127 -5.86 10.42 -27.40
C ASP A 127 -4.41 9.93 -27.66
N PRO A 128 -4.07 9.44 -28.87
CA PRO A 128 -2.71 9.02 -29.19
C PRO A 128 -1.66 10.11 -28.95
N GLU A 129 -1.97 11.37 -29.29
CA GLU A 129 -1.04 12.50 -29.10
C GLU A 129 -0.74 12.76 -27.62
N SER A 130 -1.79 12.85 -26.79
CA SER A 130 -1.66 13.03 -25.34
C SER A 130 -0.94 11.85 -24.68
N THR A 131 -1.11 10.64 -25.21
CA THR A 131 -0.41 9.44 -24.74
C THR A 131 1.09 9.53 -25.02
N ILE A 132 1.48 10.00 -26.21
CA ILE A 132 2.89 10.25 -26.56
C ILE A 132 3.48 11.37 -25.67
N HIS A 133 2.72 12.43 -25.40
CA HIS A 133 3.16 13.49 -24.48
C HIS A 133 3.43 12.97 -23.06
N LEU A 134 2.56 12.11 -22.53
CA LEU A 134 2.80 11.46 -21.23
C LEU A 134 4.04 10.58 -21.25
N LEU A 135 4.25 9.82 -22.33
CA LEU A 135 5.44 9.00 -22.48
C LEU A 135 6.72 9.83 -22.44
N ASN A 136 6.76 10.92 -23.21
CA ASN A 136 7.90 11.84 -23.22
C ASN A 136 8.13 12.48 -21.84
N HIS A 137 7.06 12.84 -21.14
CA HIS A 137 7.15 13.36 -19.78
C HIS A 137 7.82 12.35 -18.84
N PHE A 138 7.34 11.10 -18.82
CA PHE A 138 7.91 10.06 -17.94
C PHE A 138 9.35 9.69 -18.32
N LEU A 139 9.67 9.65 -19.62
CA LEU A 139 11.06 9.47 -20.06
C LEU A 139 11.96 10.60 -19.56
N GLY A 140 11.49 11.85 -19.61
CA GLY A 140 12.22 13.00 -19.05
C GLY A 140 12.47 12.87 -17.54
N ARG A 141 11.51 12.32 -16.78
CA ARG A 141 11.70 12.04 -15.35
C ARG A 141 12.76 10.94 -15.12
N LEU A 142 12.80 9.90 -15.95
CA LEU A 142 13.85 8.87 -15.87
C LEU A 142 15.24 9.45 -16.17
N GLN A 143 15.35 10.34 -17.17
CA GLN A 143 16.61 11.02 -17.50
C GLN A 143 17.09 11.95 -16.37
N GLU A 144 16.17 12.51 -15.57
CA GLU A 144 16.54 13.29 -14.38
C GLU A 144 17.19 12.45 -13.28
N LEU A 145 16.88 11.15 -13.20
CA LEU A 145 17.53 10.24 -12.24
C LEU A 145 19.02 10.03 -12.55
N ASP A 146 19.49 10.32 -13.75
CA ASP A 146 20.91 10.24 -14.10
C ASP A 146 21.75 11.44 -13.59
N LYS A 147 21.12 12.41 -12.91
CA LYS A 147 21.79 13.64 -12.47
C LYS A 147 22.48 13.55 -11.10
N SER A 148 22.26 12.48 -10.32
CA SER A 148 22.90 12.29 -9.01
C SER A 148 23.33 10.84 -8.80
N ASP A 149 24.40 10.63 -8.02
CA ASP A 149 24.96 9.29 -7.80
C ASP A 149 23.95 8.35 -7.09
N GLN A 150 23.17 8.87 -6.14
CA GLN A 150 22.14 8.10 -5.44
C GLN A 150 21.00 7.66 -6.35
N THR A 151 20.61 8.48 -7.33
CA THR A 151 19.50 8.17 -8.25
C THR A 151 19.94 7.34 -9.45
N LYS A 152 21.24 7.37 -9.80
CA LYS A 152 21.83 6.49 -10.82
C LYS A 152 21.76 5.02 -10.44
N GLU A 153 22.00 4.69 -9.18
CA GLU A 153 21.90 3.31 -8.69
C GLU A 153 20.48 2.75 -8.85
N ILE A 154 19.45 3.59 -8.64
CA ILE A 154 18.05 3.23 -8.86
C ILE A 154 17.79 2.98 -10.35
N LEU A 155 18.31 3.82 -11.24
CA LEU A 155 18.13 3.61 -12.68
C LEU A 155 18.84 2.33 -13.15
N ALA A 156 20.04 2.06 -12.62
CA ALA A 156 20.80 0.86 -12.92
C ALA A 156 20.11 -0.42 -12.44
N SER A 157 19.45 -0.41 -11.29
CA SER A 157 18.71 -1.58 -10.78
C SER A 157 17.50 -1.97 -11.63
N HIS A 158 17.00 -1.06 -12.48
CA HIS A 158 15.90 -1.29 -13.41
C HIS A 158 16.33 -1.42 -14.88
N HIS A 159 17.62 -1.66 -15.16
CA HIS A 159 18.15 -1.69 -16.53
C HIS A 159 17.41 -2.69 -17.44
N GLU A 160 17.16 -3.92 -16.98
CA GLU A 160 16.46 -4.93 -17.77
C GLU A 160 15.04 -4.50 -18.16
N ASP A 161 14.33 -3.82 -17.27
CA ASP A 161 12.98 -3.32 -17.55
C ASP A 161 13.01 -2.20 -18.59
N LEU A 162 14.02 -1.32 -18.55
CA LEU A 162 14.22 -0.27 -19.53
C LEU A 162 14.57 -0.82 -20.91
N VAL A 163 15.37 -1.89 -20.98
CA VAL A 163 15.67 -2.59 -22.24
C VAL A 163 14.41 -3.21 -22.85
N LYS A 164 13.61 -3.93 -22.04
CA LYS A 164 12.32 -4.48 -22.49
C LYS A 164 11.37 -3.38 -22.96
N PHE A 165 11.35 -2.24 -22.26
CA PHE A 165 10.53 -1.09 -22.65
C PHE A 165 10.96 -0.55 -24.03
N LYS A 166 12.27 -0.39 -24.26
CA LYS A 166 12.82 0.03 -25.56
C LYS A 166 12.38 -0.92 -26.69
N GLU A 167 12.52 -2.23 -26.51
CA GLU A 167 12.14 -3.23 -27.53
C GLU A 167 10.64 -3.17 -27.87
N ARG A 168 9.78 -2.98 -26.86
CA ARG A 168 8.33 -2.79 -27.06
C ARG A 168 8.03 -1.51 -27.83
N LEU A 169 8.74 -0.42 -27.54
CA LEU A 169 8.57 0.85 -28.25
C LEU A 169 9.00 0.73 -29.72
N GLU A 170 10.13 0.09 -30.00
CA GLU A 170 10.59 -0.16 -31.37
C GLU A 170 9.60 -1.03 -32.16
N THR A 171 8.92 -1.97 -31.50
CA THR A 171 7.88 -2.78 -32.11
C THR A 171 6.63 -1.97 -32.45
N ALA A 172 6.23 -1.04 -31.57
CA ALA A 172 5.05 -0.18 -31.79
C ALA A 172 5.24 0.87 -32.90
N MET A 173 6.50 1.13 -33.31
CA MET A 173 6.84 2.06 -34.39
C MET A 173 6.86 1.42 -35.79
N LYS A 174 6.71 0.09 -35.90
CA LYS A 174 6.68 -0.65 -37.16
C LYS A 174 5.26 -0.77 -37.70
#